data_AF-X1LNG9-F1
#
_entry.id   AF-X1LNG9-F1
#
_cell.length_a   1.000
_cell.length_b   1.000
_cell.length_c   1.000
_cell.angle_alpha   90.00
_cell.angle_beta   90.00
_cell.angle_gamma   90.00
#
_symmetry.space_group_name_H-M   'P 1'
#
loop_
_entity.id
_entity.type
_entity.pdbx_description
1 polymer ?
#
loop_
_entity_poly.entity_id
_entity_poly.type
_entity_poly.pdbx_seq_one_letter_code
_entity_poly.pdbx_strand_id
1 'polypeptide(L)'
;DDETLARIARSIRDWGRDCYCAGGENNTCGKRFSQQFGTLPFGYDHKYVYSHIGYNLKVTDMQAAIGCAQLKKLNWFIGRRKANFQRLMEILHSYEDRLILPRATEHSDPAWFCFVITVRENAGFTRNELTRFLEFNRIETRNLFSGNLLRHPAFQDIPHRVVSDLKNTDLVMNNTFFIGVYPGIGEPQLEHVARTFARFMYGERS
;
A
#
# COMPACT_ATOMS: atom_id res chain seq x y z
N ASP A 1 21.40 4.41 3.95
CA ASP A 1 22.79 4.59 4.41
C ASP A 1 23.44 5.89 3.91
N ASP A 2 22.80 6.67 3.05
CA ASP A 2 23.29 8.01 2.71
C ASP A 2 22.87 9.04 3.78
N GLU A 3 23.83 9.45 4.61
CA GLU A 3 23.62 10.44 5.68
C GLU A 3 23.24 11.82 5.16
N THR A 4 23.72 12.19 3.97
CA THR A 4 23.42 13.47 3.34
C THR A 4 21.95 13.52 2.95
N LEU A 5 21.46 12.49 2.27
CA LEU A 5 20.03 12.36 1.94
C LEU A 5 19.16 12.29 3.20
N ALA A 6 19.60 11.57 4.24
CA ALA A 6 18.87 11.50 5.51
C ALA A 6 18.78 12.86 6.22
N ARG A 7 19.81 13.71 6.10
CA ARG A 7 19.79 15.08 6.63
C ARG A 7 18.85 15.98 5.83
N ILE A 8 18.91 15.92 4.50
CA ILE A 8 18.01 16.70 3.62
C ILE A 8 16.55 16.31 3.87
N ALA A 9 16.24 15.02 3.92
CA ALA A 9 14.88 14.54 4.17
C ALA A 9 14.33 15.01 5.52
N ARG A 10 15.15 14.97 6.58
CA ARG A 10 14.76 15.51 7.91
C ARG A 10 14.52 17.02 7.87
N SER A 11 15.35 17.77 7.15
CA SER A 11 15.15 19.20 6.95
C SER A 11 13.80 19.48 6.29
N ILE A 12 13.52 18.88 5.13
CA ILE A 12 12.25 19.06 4.39
C ILE A 12 11.04 18.66 5.23
N ARG A 13 11.12 17.55 5.98
CA ARG A 13 10.07 17.10 6.91
C ARG A 13 9.80 18.09 8.05
N ASP A 14 10.83 18.83 8.47
CA ASP A 14 10.81 19.75 9.60
C ASP A 14 10.90 21.22 9.14
N TRP A 15 9.99 21.61 8.26
CA TRP A 15 9.80 22.98 7.75
C TRP A 15 10.96 23.51 6.89
N GLY A 16 11.88 22.64 6.46
CA GLY A 16 13.10 23.04 5.77
C GLY A 16 14.18 23.57 6.70
N ARG A 17 14.07 23.28 8.00
CA ARG A 17 14.99 23.74 9.04
C ARG A 17 16.41 23.22 8.79
N ASP A 18 17.41 24.09 8.87
CA ASP A 18 18.83 23.74 8.67
C ASP A 18 19.43 23.05 9.90
N CYS A 19 18.97 23.44 11.09
CA CYS A 19 19.42 22.86 12.34
C CYS A 19 18.96 21.40 12.51
N TYR A 20 19.93 20.52 12.77
CA TYR A 20 19.71 19.08 12.99
C TYR A 20 19.60 18.66 14.46
N CYS A 21 19.55 19.61 15.41
CA CYS A 21 19.37 19.28 16.83
C CYS A 21 18.08 18.47 17.03
N ALA A 22 18.13 17.44 17.88
CA ALA A 22 16.96 16.65 18.25
C ALA A 22 15.96 17.48 19.07
N GLY A 23 14.72 16.98 19.18
CA GLY A 23 13.72 17.58 20.06
C GLY A 23 14.22 17.55 21.52
N GLY A 24 14.11 18.67 22.23
CA GLY A 24 14.64 18.82 23.58
C GLY A 24 16.13 19.14 23.68
N GLU A 25 16.90 19.00 22.59
CA GLU A 25 18.32 19.33 22.57
C GLU A 25 18.58 20.74 22.04
N ASN A 26 19.69 21.33 22.46
CA ASN A 26 20.14 22.65 22.07
C ASN A 26 21.61 22.60 21.62
N ASN A 27 21.92 23.27 20.51
CA ASN A 27 23.28 23.48 20.01
C ASN A 27 24.08 22.20 19.66
N THR A 28 23.45 21.06 19.45
CA THR A 28 24.09 19.85 18.87
C THR A 28 24.75 20.15 17.52
N CYS A 29 24.26 21.19 16.82
CA CYS A 29 24.88 21.69 15.59
C CYS A 29 26.18 22.49 15.78
N GLY A 30 26.47 22.97 16.99
CA GLY A 30 27.61 23.86 17.28
C GLY A 30 27.51 25.27 16.66
N LYS A 31 26.38 25.58 16.01
CA LYS A 31 26.21 26.78 15.18
C LYS A 31 25.15 27.75 15.70
N ARG A 32 24.60 27.53 16.90
CA ARG A 32 23.64 28.49 17.47
C ARG A 32 24.35 29.80 17.78
N PHE A 33 23.81 30.89 17.25
CA PHE A 33 24.26 32.25 17.50
C PHE A 33 25.70 32.58 17.05
N SER A 34 26.35 31.73 16.25
CA SER A 34 27.77 31.90 15.88
C SER A 34 28.02 32.22 14.41
N GLN A 35 26.96 32.35 13.60
CA GLN A 35 27.06 32.52 12.15
C GLN A 35 26.00 33.52 11.64
N GLN A 36 26.18 33.95 10.39
CA GLN A 36 25.17 34.67 9.63
C GLN A 36 24.65 33.76 8.50
N PHE A 37 23.33 33.71 8.33
CA PHE A 37 22.67 32.86 7.33
C PHE A 37 21.90 33.73 6.33
N GLY A 38 22.38 33.81 5.08
CA GLY A 38 21.79 34.68 4.07
C GLY A 38 21.76 36.14 4.53
N THR A 39 20.59 36.77 4.46
CA THR A 39 20.37 38.15 4.91
C THR A 39 19.88 38.26 6.36
N LEU A 40 19.82 37.16 7.11
CA LEU A 40 19.49 37.20 8.54
C LEU A 40 20.59 37.93 9.33
N PRO A 41 20.28 38.50 10.51
CA PRO A 41 21.29 39.11 11.37
C PRO A 41 22.40 38.12 11.78
N PHE A 42 23.62 38.61 11.98
CA PHE A 42 24.68 37.80 12.59
C PHE A 42 24.24 37.33 13.97
N GLY A 43 24.43 36.05 14.26
CA GLY A 43 24.05 35.46 15.54
C GLY A 43 22.56 35.14 15.65
N TYR A 44 21.81 35.08 14.53
CA TYR A 44 20.44 34.55 14.56
C TYR A 44 20.40 33.09 15.04
N ASP A 45 19.34 32.68 15.74
CA ASP A 45 19.25 31.31 16.26
C ASP A 45 19.15 30.30 15.11
N HIS A 46 20.15 29.42 15.01
CA HIS A 46 20.17 28.38 13.98
C HIS A 46 18.93 27.47 14.05
N LYS A 47 18.27 27.33 15.22
CA LYS A 47 17.00 26.59 15.33
C LYS A 47 15.87 27.15 14.47
N TYR A 48 15.94 28.44 14.11
CA TYR A 48 14.94 29.14 13.31
C TYR A 48 15.50 29.56 11.94
N VAL A 49 16.56 28.90 11.49
CA VAL A 49 17.07 29.04 10.12
C VAL A 49 16.48 27.92 9.27
N TYR A 50 15.88 28.31 8.15
CA TYR A 50 15.23 27.41 7.19
C TYR A 50 15.92 27.56 5.83
N SER A 51 16.62 26.51 5.38
CA SER A 51 17.42 26.53 4.15
C SER A 51 16.70 25.92 2.96
N HIS A 52 15.52 25.32 3.18
CA HIS A 52 14.69 24.73 2.14
C HIS A 52 13.23 25.15 2.33
N ILE A 53 12.43 25.09 1.27
CA ILE A 53 10.98 25.10 1.41
C ILE A 53 10.56 23.70 1.86
N GLY A 54 10.22 23.56 3.15
CA GLY A 54 9.78 22.29 3.72
C GLY A 54 8.32 22.29 4.16
N TYR A 55 7.96 21.23 4.86
CA TYR A 55 6.60 20.91 5.31
C TYR A 55 6.61 20.55 6.80
N ASN A 56 5.45 20.22 7.38
CA ASN A 56 5.38 19.62 8.71
C ASN A 56 4.84 18.20 8.63
N LEU A 57 5.75 17.24 8.42
CA LEU A 57 5.40 15.84 8.15
C LEU A 57 5.90 14.90 9.26
N LYS A 58 5.91 15.39 10.51
CA LYS A 58 6.22 14.57 11.68
C LYS A 58 5.00 13.79 12.13
N VAL A 59 5.23 12.54 12.51
CA VAL A 59 4.27 11.74 13.28
C VAL A 59 4.31 12.14 14.76
N THR A 60 3.26 11.77 15.50
CA THR A 60 3.23 11.93 16.95
C THR A 60 3.94 10.76 17.64
N ASP A 61 4.39 11.00 18.87
CA ASP A 61 5.01 9.94 19.68
C ASP A 61 4.03 8.79 19.96
N MET A 62 2.73 9.10 20.06
CA MET A 62 1.66 8.10 20.21
C MET A 62 1.57 7.16 18.99
N GLN A 63 1.70 7.69 17.77
CA GLN A 63 1.71 6.87 16.56
C GLN A 63 2.96 5.97 16.52
N ALA A 64 4.12 6.51 16.91
CA ALA A 64 5.36 5.75 17.00
C ALA A 64 5.27 4.61 18.02
N ALA A 65 4.67 4.86 19.19
CA ALA A 65 4.47 3.84 20.22
C ALA A 65 3.64 2.64 19.72
N ILE A 66 2.55 2.90 18.99
CA ILE A 66 1.74 1.84 18.35
C ILE A 66 2.60 1.09 17.33
N GLY A 67 3.36 1.80 16.51
CA GLY A 67 4.29 1.21 15.53
C GLY A 67 5.29 0.25 16.18
N CYS A 68 5.94 0.66 17.27
CA CYS A 68 6.87 -0.17 18.03
C CYS A 68 6.22 -1.48 18.53
N ALA A 69 4.97 -1.41 19.00
CA ALA A 69 4.23 -2.62 19.41
C ALA A 69 3.84 -3.52 18.22
N GLN A 70 3.53 -2.94 17.05
CA GLN A 70 3.21 -3.71 15.84
C GLN A 70 4.45 -4.37 15.23
N LEU A 71 5.60 -3.70 15.24
CA LEU A 71 6.86 -4.25 14.72
C LEU A 71 7.28 -5.54 15.43
N LYS A 72 7.02 -5.67 16.74
CA LYS A 72 7.24 -6.91 17.50
C LYS A 72 6.45 -8.11 16.96
N LYS A 73 5.33 -7.87 16.27
CA LYS A 73 4.44 -8.89 15.70
C LYS A 73 4.65 -9.11 14.20
N LEU A 74 5.61 -8.40 13.58
CA LEU A 74 5.77 -8.35 12.14
C LEU A 74 5.98 -9.73 11.51
N ASN A 75 6.89 -10.54 12.07
CA ASN A 75 7.16 -11.89 11.57
C ASN A 75 5.91 -12.80 11.64
N TRP A 76 5.13 -12.69 12.71
CA TRP A 76 3.88 -13.43 12.85
C TRP A 76 2.83 -12.99 11.82
N PHE A 77 2.67 -11.68 11.59
CA PHE A 77 1.76 -11.16 10.56
C PHE A 77 2.15 -11.64 9.16
N ILE A 78 3.43 -11.60 8.82
CA ILE A 78 3.94 -12.06 7.53
C ILE A 78 3.66 -13.55 7.36
N GLY A 79 3.98 -14.37 8.36
CA GLY A 79 3.72 -15.82 8.33
C GLY A 79 2.24 -16.15 8.13
N ARG A 80 1.35 -15.48 8.89
CA ARG A 80 -0.11 -15.67 8.74
C ARG A 80 -0.62 -15.28 7.35
N ARG A 81 -0.13 -14.16 6.80
CA ARG A 81 -0.50 -13.70 5.45
C ARG A 81 -0.08 -14.69 4.37
N LYS A 82 1.14 -15.23 4.46
CA LYS A 82 1.62 -16.26 3.53
C LYS A 82 0.84 -17.56 3.63
N ALA A 83 0.53 -18.02 4.84
CA ALA A 83 -0.29 -19.21 5.05
C ALA A 83 -1.70 -19.04 4.45
N ASN A 84 -2.36 -17.91 4.73
CA ASN A 84 -3.68 -17.61 4.18
C ASN A 84 -3.65 -17.47 2.65
N PHE A 85 -2.61 -16.85 2.09
CA PHE A 85 -2.40 -16.78 0.65
C PHE A 85 -2.28 -18.16 0.02
N GLN A 86 -1.45 -19.05 0.60
CA GLN A 86 -1.27 -20.41 0.11
C GLN A 86 -2.58 -21.20 0.17
N ARG A 87 -3.36 -21.04 1.24
CA ARG A 87 -4.66 -21.70 1.37
C ARG A 87 -5.65 -21.24 0.31
N LEU A 88 -5.67 -19.94 -0.02
CA LEU A 88 -6.49 -19.42 -1.11
C LEU A 88 -6.01 -19.88 -2.49
N MET A 89 -4.70 -20.02 -2.70
CA MET A 89 -4.17 -20.66 -3.92
C MET A 89 -4.74 -22.07 -4.08
N GLU A 90 -4.68 -22.90 -3.03
CA GLU A 90 -5.22 -24.27 -3.04
C GLU A 90 -6.73 -24.29 -3.34
N ILE A 91 -7.50 -23.43 -2.67
CA ILE A 91 -8.96 -23.35 -2.82
C ILE A 91 -9.36 -23.00 -4.26
N LEU A 92 -8.64 -22.08 -4.89
CA LEU A 92 -9.02 -21.49 -6.17
C LEU A 92 -8.31 -22.10 -7.38
N HIS A 93 -7.32 -22.97 -7.17
CA HIS A 93 -6.51 -23.56 -8.24
C HIS A 93 -7.34 -24.26 -9.32
N SER A 94 -8.41 -24.95 -8.94
CA SER A 94 -9.30 -25.65 -9.88
C SER A 94 -10.10 -24.73 -10.80
N TYR A 95 -10.07 -23.41 -10.56
CA TYR A 95 -10.80 -22.40 -11.33
C TYR A 95 -9.88 -21.56 -12.25
N GLU A 96 -8.64 -21.96 -12.48
CA GLU A 96 -7.68 -21.24 -13.34
C GLU A 96 -8.10 -21.18 -14.83
N ASP A 97 -9.06 -22.01 -15.25
CA ASP A 97 -9.72 -21.95 -16.55
C ASP A 97 -10.56 -20.67 -16.72
N ARG A 98 -11.09 -20.12 -15.63
CA ARG A 98 -11.95 -18.92 -15.60
C ARG A 98 -11.30 -17.75 -14.88
N LEU A 99 -10.34 -18.01 -14.00
CA LEU A 99 -9.64 -17.01 -13.19
C LEU A 99 -8.14 -16.98 -13.52
N ILE A 100 -7.53 -15.82 -13.38
CA ILE A 100 -6.08 -15.66 -13.31
C ILE A 100 -5.73 -15.42 -11.85
N LEU A 101 -4.95 -16.33 -11.29
CA LEU A 101 -4.50 -16.30 -9.90
C LEU A 101 -3.16 -15.59 -9.76
N PRO A 102 -2.86 -15.01 -8.58
CA PRO A 102 -1.65 -14.22 -8.37
C PRO A 102 -0.42 -15.12 -8.32
N ARG A 103 0.69 -14.62 -8.84
CA ARG A 103 2.00 -15.28 -8.76
C ARG A 103 3.00 -14.36 -8.10
N ALA A 104 3.88 -14.92 -7.28
CA ALA A 104 5.02 -14.18 -6.76
C ALA A 104 5.90 -13.74 -7.93
N THR A 105 6.52 -12.56 -7.82
CA THR A 105 7.56 -12.15 -8.77
C THR A 105 8.74 -13.12 -8.64
N GLU A 106 9.43 -13.40 -9.75
CA GLU A 106 10.59 -14.28 -9.74
C GLU A 106 11.63 -13.81 -8.71
N HIS A 107 12.24 -14.76 -7.99
CA HIS A 107 13.20 -14.50 -6.91
C HIS A 107 12.68 -13.59 -5.78
N SER A 108 11.37 -13.58 -5.51
CA SER A 108 10.77 -12.80 -4.42
C SER A 108 10.08 -13.68 -3.37
N ASP A 109 10.00 -13.15 -2.14
CA ASP A 109 9.25 -13.73 -1.03
C ASP A 109 8.25 -12.71 -0.45
N PRO A 110 7.10 -12.54 -1.12
CA PRO A 110 6.18 -11.43 -0.86
C PRO A 110 5.48 -11.53 0.51
N ALA A 111 5.47 -10.41 1.23
CA ALA A 111 4.58 -10.19 2.37
C ALA A 111 3.21 -9.73 1.85
N TRP A 112 2.36 -10.68 1.45
CA TRP A 112 1.09 -10.41 0.76
C TRP A 112 0.15 -9.47 1.52
N PHE A 113 -0.26 -8.38 0.86
CA PHE A 113 -1.28 -7.47 1.38
C PHE A 113 -2.70 -8.05 1.20
N CYS A 114 -2.98 -8.59 0.02
CA CYS A 114 -4.25 -9.16 -0.41
C CYS A 114 -4.05 -10.33 -1.39
N PHE A 115 -5.11 -11.07 -1.68
CA PHE A 115 -5.15 -12.10 -2.72
C PHE A 115 -5.87 -11.55 -3.96
N VAL A 116 -5.10 -11.22 -5.00
CA VAL A 116 -5.60 -10.57 -6.22
C VAL A 116 -6.12 -11.62 -7.21
N ILE A 117 -7.31 -11.42 -7.75
CA ILE A 117 -7.99 -12.34 -8.68
C ILE A 117 -8.41 -11.54 -9.91
N THR A 118 -8.11 -12.04 -11.11
CA THR A 118 -8.62 -11.47 -12.36
C THR A 118 -9.56 -12.45 -13.03
N VAL A 119 -10.78 -12.01 -13.34
CA VAL A 119 -11.74 -12.82 -14.11
C VAL A 119 -11.36 -12.76 -15.59
N ARG A 120 -11.16 -13.92 -16.21
CA ARG A 120 -10.84 -14.00 -17.65
C ARG A 120 -12.02 -13.47 -18.47
N GLU A 121 -11.73 -12.88 -19.62
CA GLU A 121 -12.77 -12.33 -20.52
C GLU A 121 -13.76 -13.39 -21.00
N ASN A 122 -13.31 -14.65 -21.13
CA ASN A 122 -14.11 -15.79 -21.55
C ASN A 122 -14.62 -16.66 -20.39
N ALA A 123 -14.64 -16.15 -19.15
CA ALA A 123 -15.02 -16.92 -17.96
C ALA A 123 -16.52 -17.35 -17.93
N GLY A 124 -17.35 -16.81 -18.82
CA GLY A 124 -18.81 -17.02 -18.82
C GLY A 124 -19.54 -16.20 -17.74
N PHE A 125 -18.84 -15.29 -17.07
CA PHE A 125 -19.36 -14.31 -16.14
C PHE A 125 -18.40 -13.12 -16.05
N THR A 126 -18.90 -12.01 -15.56
CA THR A 126 -18.15 -10.78 -15.32
C THR A 126 -17.58 -10.75 -13.90
N ARG A 127 -16.52 -9.97 -13.71
CA ARG A 127 -16.00 -9.62 -12.38
C ARG A 127 -17.09 -9.08 -11.46
N ASN A 128 -17.98 -8.22 -11.96
CA ASN A 128 -19.06 -7.62 -11.17
C ASN A 128 -20.04 -8.65 -10.63
N GLU A 129 -20.40 -9.65 -11.42
CA GLU A 129 -21.30 -10.73 -10.99
C GLU A 129 -20.66 -11.55 -9.87
N LEU A 130 -19.39 -11.93 -10.04
CA LEU A 130 -18.66 -12.66 -9.00
C LEU A 130 -18.52 -11.82 -7.72
N THR A 131 -18.05 -10.57 -7.80
CA THR A 131 -17.87 -9.74 -6.61
C THR A 131 -19.20 -9.47 -5.90
N ARG A 132 -20.29 -9.21 -6.63
CA ARG A 132 -21.63 -9.04 -6.02
C ARG A 132 -22.07 -10.29 -5.27
N PHE A 133 -21.86 -11.47 -5.86
CA PHE A 133 -22.20 -12.73 -5.21
C PHE A 133 -21.37 -12.96 -3.94
N LEU A 134 -20.07 -12.68 -3.99
CA LEU A 134 -19.18 -12.77 -2.82
C LEU A 134 -19.62 -11.81 -1.70
N GLU A 135 -19.88 -10.54 -2.03
CA GLU A 135 -20.33 -9.52 -1.06
C GLU A 135 -21.67 -9.89 -0.42
N PHE A 136 -22.63 -10.38 -1.21
CA PHE A 136 -23.91 -10.86 -0.71
C PHE A 136 -23.73 -12.01 0.30
N ASN A 137 -22.75 -12.89 0.03
CA ASN A 137 -22.36 -13.98 0.92
C ASN A 137 -21.33 -13.56 1.98
N ARG A 138 -21.23 -12.27 2.32
CA ARG A 138 -20.37 -11.74 3.40
C ARG A 138 -18.87 -11.98 3.20
N ILE A 139 -18.44 -12.09 1.95
CA ILE A 139 -17.02 -12.08 1.57
C ILE A 139 -16.73 -10.73 0.94
N GLU A 140 -16.10 -9.87 1.72
CA GLU A 140 -15.73 -8.53 1.27
C GLU A 140 -14.70 -8.58 0.15
N THR A 141 -14.93 -7.77 -0.87
CA THR A 141 -14.08 -7.61 -2.06
C THR A 141 -13.69 -6.15 -2.25
N ARG A 142 -12.62 -5.93 -2.99
CA ARG A 142 -12.20 -4.58 -3.42
C ARG A 142 -11.66 -4.64 -4.84
N ASN A 143 -11.88 -3.58 -5.61
CA ASN A 143 -11.13 -3.36 -6.85
C ASN A 143 -9.64 -3.23 -6.52
N LEU A 144 -8.76 -3.43 -7.51
CA LEU A 144 -7.34 -3.12 -7.32
C LEU A 144 -7.09 -1.60 -7.35
N PHE A 145 -7.46 -0.95 -6.24
CA PHE A 145 -7.40 0.49 -6.03
C PHE A 145 -8.11 1.27 -7.16
N SER A 146 -7.40 2.21 -7.79
CA SER A 146 -7.91 3.01 -8.91
C SER A 146 -8.02 2.23 -10.21
N GLY A 147 -7.39 1.05 -10.33
CA GLY A 147 -7.24 0.36 -11.61
C GLY A 147 -6.38 1.18 -12.57
N ASN A 148 -7.03 1.99 -13.42
CA ASN A 148 -6.37 2.92 -14.32
C ASN A 148 -6.61 4.38 -13.91
N LEU A 149 -5.59 5.04 -13.35
CA LEU A 149 -5.66 6.44 -12.92
C LEU A 149 -6.17 7.38 -14.02
N LEU A 150 -5.76 7.18 -15.28
CA LEU A 150 -6.13 8.07 -16.38
C LEU A 150 -7.60 7.98 -16.80
N ARG A 151 -8.35 7.01 -16.25
CA ARG A 151 -9.80 6.88 -16.45
C ARG A 151 -10.61 7.60 -15.35
N HIS A 152 -9.95 8.09 -14.29
CA HIS A 152 -10.62 8.82 -13.21
C HIS A 152 -10.87 10.27 -13.60
N PRO A 153 -12.01 10.88 -13.20
CA PRO A 153 -12.34 12.26 -13.54
C PRO A 153 -11.25 13.28 -13.19
N ALA A 154 -10.60 13.12 -12.03
CA ALA A 154 -9.55 14.03 -11.57
C ALA A 154 -8.28 14.05 -12.45
N PHE A 155 -8.12 13.06 -13.34
CA PHE A 155 -6.93 12.85 -14.16
C PHE A 155 -7.18 13.07 -15.66
N GLN A 156 -8.39 13.47 -16.07
CA GLN A 156 -8.72 13.63 -17.49
C GLN A 156 -7.86 14.68 -18.20
N ASP A 157 -7.58 15.80 -17.52
CA ASP A 157 -6.89 16.96 -18.10
C ASP A 157 -5.48 17.18 -17.56
N ILE A 158 -4.90 16.19 -16.85
CA ILE A 158 -3.55 16.35 -16.32
C ILE A 158 -2.51 16.23 -17.44
N PRO A 159 -1.44 17.04 -17.44
CA PRO A 159 -0.30 16.80 -18.31
C PRO A 159 0.32 15.43 -18.02
N HIS A 160 0.35 14.55 -19.02
CA HIS A 160 0.92 13.21 -18.87
C HIS A 160 1.46 12.68 -20.20
N ARG A 161 2.18 11.54 -20.14
CA ARG A 161 2.60 10.77 -21.30
C ARG A 161 2.26 9.30 -21.09
N VAL A 162 1.80 8.64 -22.15
CA VAL A 162 1.67 7.19 -22.21
C VAL A 162 2.61 6.69 -23.30
N VAL A 163 3.43 5.69 -22.97
CA VAL A 163 4.27 4.99 -23.94
C VAL A 163 3.61 3.65 -24.25
N SER A 164 3.37 3.36 -25.53
CA SER A 164 2.61 2.20 -25.99
C SER A 164 1.12 2.26 -25.57
N ASP A 165 0.58 1.18 -25.00
CA ASP A 165 -0.80 1.10 -24.54
C ASP A 165 -0.89 0.68 -23.07
N LEU A 166 -2.08 0.77 -22.49
CA LEU A 166 -2.36 0.43 -21.10
C LEU A 166 -3.28 -0.80 -20.99
N LYS A 167 -3.18 -1.76 -21.92
CA LYS A 167 -4.09 -2.91 -21.99
C LYS A 167 -4.20 -3.69 -20.67
N ASN A 168 -3.06 -4.01 -20.04
CA ASN A 168 -3.07 -4.71 -18.75
C ASN A 168 -3.65 -3.84 -17.63
N THR A 169 -3.45 -2.52 -17.67
CA THR A 169 -4.02 -1.60 -16.68
C THR A 169 -5.54 -1.50 -16.84
N ASP A 170 -6.04 -1.45 -18.08
CA ASP A 170 -7.49 -1.46 -18.37
C ASP A 170 -8.10 -2.84 -18.02
N LEU A 171 -7.40 -3.95 -18.27
CA LEU A 171 -7.80 -5.28 -17.79
C LEU A 171 -7.89 -5.31 -16.26
N VAL A 172 -6.89 -4.77 -15.55
CA VAL A 172 -6.91 -4.68 -14.09
C VAL A 172 -8.11 -3.87 -13.59
N MET A 173 -8.40 -2.73 -14.22
CA MET A 173 -9.54 -1.89 -13.86
C MET A 173 -10.87 -2.62 -14.04
N ASN A 174 -11.03 -3.35 -15.14
CA ASN A 174 -12.31 -3.97 -15.53
C ASN A 174 -12.56 -5.33 -14.90
N ASN A 175 -11.50 -6.15 -14.74
CA ASN A 175 -11.60 -7.58 -14.50
C ASN A 175 -10.96 -8.03 -13.18
N THR A 176 -10.18 -7.17 -12.53
CA THR A 176 -9.43 -7.55 -11.33
C THR A 176 -10.07 -7.01 -10.05
N PHE A 177 -10.04 -7.84 -9.01
CA PHE A 177 -10.41 -7.49 -7.65
C PHE A 177 -9.50 -8.25 -6.68
N PHE A 178 -9.63 -8.01 -5.38
CA PHE A 178 -8.94 -8.80 -4.37
C PHE A 178 -9.85 -9.15 -3.20
N ILE A 179 -9.47 -10.22 -2.50
CA ILE A 179 -9.99 -10.61 -1.18
C ILE A 179 -8.88 -10.59 -0.13
N GLY A 180 -9.25 -10.66 1.14
CA GLY A 180 -8.31 -10.55 2.26
C GLY A 180 -7.41 -11.77 2.43
N VAL A 181 -6.16 -11.52 2.85
CA VAL A 181 -5.24 -12.52 3.43
C VAL A 181 -4.79 -12.12 4.84
N TYR A 182 -5.50 -11.18 5.46
CA TYR A 182 -5.03 -10.55 6.68
C TYR A 182 -4.95 -11.56 7.85
N PRO A 183 -4.10 -11.32 8.86
CA PRO A 183 -3.77 -12.32 9.88
C PRO A 183 -4.95 -12.87 10.71
N GLY A 184 -6.07 -12.14 10.79
CA GLY A 184 -7.26 -12.57 11.53
C GLY A 184 -8.22 -13.45 10.73
N ILE A 185 -7.92 -13.75 9.46
CA ILE A 185 -8.62 -14.80 8.71
C ILE A 185 -8.14 -16.16 9.26
N GLY A 186 -9.09 -16.96 9.72
CA GLY A 186 -8.90 -18.34 10.16
C GLY A 186 -9.57 -19.34 9.22
N GLU A 187 -9.47 -20.62 9.58
CA GLU A 187 -10.01 -21.72 8.76
C GLU A 187 -11.52 -21.59 8.49
N PRO A 188 -12.39 -21.22 9.46
CA PRO A 188 -13.82 -21.08 9.20
C PRO A 188 -14.14 -20.07 8.09
N GLN A 189 -13.39 -18.96 8.02
CA GLN A 189 -13.53 -17.97 6.96
C GLN A 189 -13.01 -18.50 5.62
N LEU A 190 -11.90 -19.24 5.61
CA LEU A 190 -11.33 -19.83 4.39
C LEU A 190 -12.24 -20.92 3.80
N GLU A 191 -12.83 -21.76 4.64
CA GLU A 191 -13.84 -22.73 4.23
C GLU A 191 -15.09 -22.05 3.67
N HIS A 192 -15.52 -20.94 4.29
CA HIS A 192 -16.64 -20.15 3.79
C HIS A 192 -16.34 -19.55 2.40
N VAL A 193 -15.11 -19.07 2.19
CA VAL A 193 -14.62 -18.65 0.87
C VAL A 193 -14.70 -19.81 -0.12
N ALA A 194 -14.14 -20.98 0.23
CA ALA A 194 -14.14 -22.14 -0.65
C ALA A 194 -15.55 -22.57 -1.07
N ARG A 195 -16.47 -22.71 -0.12
CA ARG A 195 -17.87 -23.07 -0.40
C ARG A 195 -18.57 -22.05 -1.28
N THR A 196 -18.34 -20.76 -1.02
CA THR A 196 -19.00 -19.68 -1.78
C THR A 196 -18.49 -19.60 -3.21
N PHE A 197 -17.18 -19.73 -3.43
CA PHE A 197 -16.63 -19.81 -4.79
C PHE A 197 -17.18 -21.05 -5.52
N ALA A 198 -17.22 -22.21 -4.87
CA ALA A 198 -17.77 -23.42 -5.48
C ALA A 198 -19.23 -23.22 -5.92
N ARG A 199 -20.10 -22.71 -5.04
CA ARG A 199 -21.49 -22.38 -5.34
C ARG A 199 -21.63 -21.50 -6.59
N PHE A 200 -20.86 -20.41 -6.64
CA PHE A 200 -20.85 -19.53 -7.81
C PHE A 200 -20.36 -20.25 -9.08
N MET A 201 -19.29 -21.03 -8.99
CA MET A 201 -18.71 -21.72 -10.14
C MET A 201 -19.64 -22.82 -10.69
N TYR A 202 -20.52 -23.38 -9.85
CA TYR A 202 -21.58 -24.32 -10.22
C TYR A 202 -22.89 -23.66 -10.71
N GLY A 203 -22.90 -22.33 -10.87
CA GLY A 203 -23.99 -21.62 -11.54
C GLY A 203 -24.99 -20.94 -10.61
N GLU A 204 -24.75 -20.90 -9.31
CA GLU A 204 -25.59 -20.10 -8.40
C GLU A 204 -25.37 -18.61 -8.66
N ARG A 205 -26.46 -17.83 -8.76
CA ARG A 205 -26.43 -16.40 -9.12
C ARG A 205 -27.21 -15.49 -8.16
N SER A 206 -27.77 -16.04 -7.08
CA SER A 206 -28.46 -15.32 -6.00
C SER A 206 -28.39 -16.12 -4.71
#